data_AF-A0A2E5ETG2-F1
#
_entry.id   AF-A0A2E5ETG2-F1
#
_cell.length_a   1.000
_cell.length_b   1.000
_cell.length_c   1.000
_cell.angle_alpha   90.00
_cell.angle_beta   90.00
_cell.angle_gamma   90.00
#
_symmetry.space_group_name_H-M   'P 1'
#
loop_
_entity.id
_entity.type
_entity.pdbx_description
1 polymer ?
#
loop_
_entity_poly.entity_id
_entity_poly.type
_entity_poly.pdbx_seq_one_letter_code
_entity_poly.pdbx_strand_id
1 'polypeptide(L)'
;MKLGFPLLLAWLLSPMTVIAADDLPFDRTRINRYSLDGVVRSVAIRQGERIWFGYDLERATPFKVWRAPGERGDSGLKRGYTTKSVGTVLFEDKSKHDWKLRQGDSEHGMKTRYLGCTEGKGYFKFSWEFRHGSRRLKLSERVPIDGDRIVRELRVEGLKSGETLQLPTQAWKTPDGKSVNALSNSKWFRLVLP
;
A
#
# COMPACT_ATOMS: atom_id res chain seq x y z
N MET A 1 36.57 -59.78 19.16
CA MET A 1 37.11 -58.40 19.24
C MET A 1 36.65 -57.68 17.97
N LYS A 2 35.68 -56.75 18.01
CA LYS A 2 35.87 -55.27 18.15
C LYS A 2 36.93 -54.77 17.16
N LEU A 3 36.74 -53.86 16.20
CA LEU A 3 35.80 -52.78 15.85
C LEU A 3 35.97 -52.58 14.30
N GLY A 4 35.22 -51.83 13.51
CA GLY A 4 34.23 -50.77 13.71
C GLY A 4 33.96 -50.12 12.33
N PHE A 5 32.76 -49.58 12.19
CA PHE A 5 32.27 -48.80 11.04
C PHE A 5 33.18 -47.59 10.72
N PRO A 6 33.04 -47.04 9.50
CA PRO A 6 32.53 -45.68 9.44
C PRO A 6 31.30 -45.57 8.53
N LEU A 7 30.21 -45.06 9.10
CA LEU A 7 29.12 -44.44 8.36
C LEU A 7 29.68 -43.20 7.65
N LEU A 8 29.72 -43.23 6.32
CA LEU A 8 29.83 -42.01 5.52
C LEU A 8 28.46 -41.33 5.54
N LEU A 9 28.30 -40.38 6.46
CA LEU A 9 27.17 -39.46 6.50
C LEU A 9 27.39 -38.41 5.40
N ALA A 10 26.91 -38.70 4.18
CA ALA A 10 26.87 -37.73 3.10
C ALA A 10 25.80 -36.68 3.42
N TRP A 11 26.23 -35.56 4.01
CA TRP A 11 25.41 -34.36 4.09
C TRP A 11 25.17 -33.83 2.68
N LEU A 12 23.93 -33.94 2.21
CA LEU A 12 23.42 -33.21 1.07
C LEU A 12 23.50 -31.71 1.38
N LEU A 13 24.59 -31.07 0.95
CA LEU A 13 24.63 -29.63 0.76
C LEU A 13 23.70 -29.32 -0.41
N SER A 14 22.41 -29.10 -0.12
CA SER A 14 21.55 -28.39 -1.05
C SER A 14 22.21 -27.05 -1.34
N PRO A 15 22.52 -26.71 -2.60
CA PRO A 15 23.00 -25.37 -2.90
C PRO A 15 21.94 -24.39 -2.41
N MET A 16 22.32 -23.50 -1.49
CA MET A 16 21.53 -22.31 -1.22
C MET A 16 21.46 -21.57 -2.56
N THR A 17 20.31 -21.66 -3.24
CA THR A 17 20.01 -20.77 -4.34
C THR A 17 20.01 -19.36 -3.76
N VAL A 18 21.12 -18.65 -3.95
CA VAL A 18 21.18 -17.22 -3.73
C VAL A 18 20.20 -16.63 -4.73
N ILE A 19 19.00 -16.25 -4.27
CA ILE A 19 18.07 -15.46 -5.06
C ILE A 19 18.81 -14.16 -5.37
N ALA A 20 19.26 -14.00 -6.61
CA ALA A 20 19.89 -12.78 -7.06
C ALA A 20 18.97 -11.60 -6.74
N ALA A 21 19.54 -10.49 -6.27
CA ALA A 21 18.79 -9.30 -5.86
C ALA A 21 17.94 -8.67 -6.99
N ASP A 22 18.10 -9.15 -8.23
CA ASP A 22 17.45 -8.64 -9.44
C ASP A 22 16.09 -9.27 -9.74
N ASP A 23 15.66 -10.31 -9.02
CA ASP A 23 14.42 -11.05 -9.33
C ASP A 23 13.27 -10.73 -8.37
N LEU A 24 13.14 -9.46 -8.01
CA LEU A 24 12.02 -9.01 -7.20
C LEU A 24 10.80 -8.78 -8.09
N PRO A 25 9.58 -9.09 -7.61
CA PRO A 25 8.37 -8.91 -8.39
C PRO A 25 7.98 -7.42 -8.59
N PHE A 26 8.90 -6.49 -8.38
CA PHE A 26 8.69 -5.06 -8.50
C PHE A 26 10.00 -4.25 -8.64
N ASP A 27 9.91 -3.14 -9.38
CA ASP A 27 10.99 -2.16 -9.54
C ASP A 27 11.23 -1.39 -8.23
N ARG A 28 12.38 -1.65 -7.56
CA ARG A 28 12.80 -0.96 -6.32
C ARG A 28 13.00 0.54 -6.49
N THR A 29 13.14 1.05 -7.71
CA THR A 29 13.19 2.50 -7.97
C THR A 29 11.80 3.14 -7.90
N ARG A 30 10.73 2.33 -7.93
CA ARG A 30 9.33 2.77 -7.92
C ARG A 30 8.58 2.37 -6.66
N ILE A 31 8.90 1.26 -6.02
CA ILE A 31 8.28 0.84 -4.76
C ILE A 31 9.33 0.47 -3.72
N ASN A 32 9.14 1.00 -2.52
CA ASN A 32 10.11 0.96 -1.45
C ASN A 32 9.42 0.62 -0.13
N ARG A 33 9.72 -0.54 0.45
CA ARG A 33 9.14 -0.99 1.73
C ARG A 33 10.13 -0.71 2.85
N TYR A 34 9.89 0.35 3.61
CA TYR A 34 10.70 0.77 4.75
C TYR A 34 9.80 1.32 5.85
N SER A 35 10.35 1.58 7.03
CA SER A 35 9.76 2.57 7.93
C SER A 35 10.01 3.96 7.34
N LEU A 36 8.97 4.61 6.83
CA LEU A 36 8.99 5.94 6.22
C LEU A 36 8.49 6.99 7.22
N ASP A 37 9.25 8.06 7.42
CA ASP A 37 8.89 9.20 8.28
C ASP A 37 8.47 8.83 9.71
N GLY A 38 8.92 7.67 10.20
CA GLY A 38 8.56 7.15 11.53
C GLY A 38 7.32 6.25 11.54
N VAL A 39 6.60 6.11 10.42
CA VAL A 39 5.49 5.15 10.29
C VAL A 39 6.07 3.76 10.03
N VAL A 40 5.93 2.88 11.02
CA VAL A 40 6.31 1.47 10.91
C VAL A 40 5.37 0.73 9.96
N ARG A 41 5.89 -0.25 9.20
CA ARG A 41 5.13 -0.99 8.17
C ARG A 41 4.48 -0.08 7.12
N SER A 42 5.28 0.80 6.56
CA SER A 42 4.86 1.65 5.45
C SER A 42 5.45 1.19 4.11
N VAL A 43 4.89 1.73 3.04
CA VAL A 43 5.44 1.59 1.69
C VAL A 43 5.42 2.94 0.98
N ALA A 44 6.52 3.27 0.33
CA ALA A 44 6.62 4.40 -0.56
C ALA A 44 6.45 3.92 -2.00
N ILE A 45 5.59 4.57 -2.79
CA ILE A 45 5.51 4.36 -4.24
C ILE A 45 5.69 5.65 -5.00
N ARG A 46 6.40 5.58 -6.12
CA ARG A 46 6.56 6.65 -7.07
C ARG A 46 5.53 6.52 -8.18
N GLN A 47 4.85 7.62 -8.47
CA GLN A 47 3.98 7.80 -9.61
C GLN A 47 4.61 8.87 -10.53
N GLY A 48 4.79 8.51 -11.80
CA GLY A 48 5.56 9.29 -12.74
C GLY A 48 6.99 9.49 -12.26
N GLU A 49 7.55 10.66 -12.52
CA GLU A 49 8.96 10.92 -12.25
C GLU A 49 9.22 11.45 -10.84
N ARG A 50 8.27 12.19 -10.28
CA ARG A 50 8.52 13.04 -9.10
C ARG A 50 7.50 12.89 -7.98
N ILE A 51 6.33 12.30 -8.21
CA ILE A 51 5.30 12.22 -7.18
C ILE A 51 5.48 10.92 -6.40
N TRP A 52 5.56 11.03 -5.09
CA TRP A 52 5.69 9.91 -4.18
C TRP A 52 4.54 9.84 -3.21
N PHE A 53 4.20 8.62 -2.81
CA PHE A 53 3.13 8.31 -1.88
C PHE A 53 3.64 7.42 -0.78
N GLY A 54 3.42 7.84 0.46
CA GLY A 54 3.65 7.06 1.66
C GLY A 54 2.34 6.46 2.13
N TYR A 55 2.27 5.13 2.19
CA TYR A 55 1.14 4.39 2.69
C TYR A 55 1.41 3.82 4.07
N ASP A 56 0.41 3.90 4.94
CA ASP A 56 0.33 3.14 6.16
C ASP A 56 -0.36 1.81 5.80
N LEU A 57 0.42 0.72 5.80
CA LEU A 57 -0.11 -0.59 5.41
C LEU A 57 -1.04 -1.17 6.48
N GLU A 58 -0.92 -0.72 7.73
CA GLU A 58 -1.82 -1.14 8.79
C GLU A 58 -3.15 -0.44 8.71
N ARG A 59 -3.22 0.77 8.13
CA ARG A 59 -4.48 1.53 8.00
C ARG A 59 -5.12 1.51 6.63
N ALA A 60 -4.40 0.99 5.62
CA ALA A 60 -4.85 1.02 4.23
C ALA A 60 -5.13 2.45 3.74
N THR A 61 -4.24 3.39 4.07
CA THR A 61 -4.37 4.81 3.67
C THR A 61 -3.04 5.39 3.22
N PRO A 62 -3.06 6.32 2.24
CA PRO A 62 -1.94 7.23 2.06
C PRO A 62 -1.89 8.20 3.24
N PHE A 63 -0.76 8.25 3.95
CA PHE A 63 -0.54 9.24 5.01
C PHE A 63 0.23 10.46 4.50
N LYS A 64 0.90 10.34 3.34
CA LYS A 64 1.69 11.44 2.78
C LYS A 64 1.83 11.34 1.27
N VAL A 65 1.78 12.48 0.60
CA VAL A 65 2.15 12.65 -0.81
C VAL A 65 3.14 13.79 -0.92
N TRP A 66 4.22 13.61 -1.66
CA TRP A 66 5.22 14.64 -1.87
C TRP A 66 5.79 14.62 -3.27
N ARG A 67 6.30 15.77 -3.70
CA ARG A 67 7.04 15.94 -4.96
C ARG A 67 8.53 15.97 -4.66
N ALA A 68 9.29 15.07 -5.27
CA ALA A 68 10.75 15.03 -5.17
C ALA A 68 11.38 16.34 -5.72
N PRO A 69 12.57 16.75 -5.23
CA PRO A 69 13.22 18.02 -5.58
C PRO A 69 13.49 18.22 -7.08
N GLY A 70 13.63 17.12 -7.83
CA GLY A 70 13.75 17.13 -9.29
C GLY A 70 15.17 17.27 -9.81
N GLU A 71 16.17 17.35 -8.94
CA GLU A 71 17.58 17.28 -9.31
C GLU A 71 17.95 15.84 -9.72
N ARG A 72 18.88 15.71 -10.67
CA ARG A 72 19.26 14.41 -11.23
C ARG A 72 19.89 13.54 -10.13
N GLY A 73 19.21 12.45 -9.76
CA GLY A 73 19.66 11.52 -8.71
C GLY A 73 18.88 11.62 -7.40
N ASP A 74 18.01 12.62 -7.25
CA ASP A 74 17.15 12.74 -6.07
C ASP A 74 15.98 11.77 -6.14
N SER A 75 16.13 10.67 -5.41
CA SER A 75 15.09 9.64 -5.29
C SER A 75 13.82 10.12 -4.57
N GLY A 76 13.81 11.33 -3.99
CA GLY A 76 12.75 11.79 -3.09
C GLY A 76 12.71 11.03 -1.75
N LEU A 77 13.69 10.16 -1.51
CA LEU A 77 13.82 9.32 -0.32
C LEU A 77 15.27 9.39 0.21
N LYS A 78 15.44 9.82 1.47
CA LYS A 78 16.73 9.77 2.15
C LYS A 78 16.78 8.55 3.08
N ARG A 79 17.74 7.65 2.84
CA ARG A 79 17.95 6.46 3.70
C ARG A 79 18.75 6.83 4.95
N GLY A 80 18.41 6.19 6.06
CA GLY A 80 19.04 6.31 7.37
C GLY A 80 18.50 5.21 8.29
N TYR A 81 18.56 5.40 9.62
CA TYR A 81 17.93 4.45 10.56
C TYR A 81 16.42 4.29 10.31
N THR A 82 15.76 5.38 9.91
CA THR A 82 14.45 5.36 9.25
C THR A 82 14.57 6.05 7.90
N THR A 83 13.80 5.62 6.92
CA THR A 83 13.74 6.32 5.62
C THR A 83 12.92 7.60 5.79
N LYS A 84 13.39 8.70 5.20
CA LYS A 84 12.71 10.00 5.24
C LYS A 84 12.27 10.41 3.84
N SER A 85 11.08 11.00 3.75
CA SER A 85 10.66 11.69 2.52
C SER A 85 11.46 12.98 2.33
N VAL A 86 11.76 13.33 1.08
CA VAL A 86 12.48 14.56 0.72
C VAL A 86 11.75 15.24 -0.43
N GLY A 87 11.49 16.53 -0.27
CA GLY A 87 10.85 17.38 -1.29
C GLY A 87 9.65 18.16 -0.74
N THR A 88 8.80 18.62 -1.64
CA THR A 88 7.62 19.43 -1.30
C THR A 88 6.44 18.53 -0.95
N VAL A 89 5.93 18.63 0.28
CA VAL A 89 4.72 17.92 0.69
C VAL A 89 3.52 18.51 -0.06
N LEU A 90 2.76 17.64 -0.73
CA LEU A 90 1.52 18.00 -1.43
C LEU A 90 0.30 17.67 -0.57
N PHE A 91 0.37 16.55 0.15
CA PHE A 91 -0.66 16.09 1.05
C PHE A 91 -0.01 15.41 2.26
N GLU A 92 -0.58 15.60 3.45
CA GLU A 92 -0.21 14.88 4.65
C GLU A 92 -1.44 14.67 5.52
N ASP A 93 -1.73 13.41 5.83
CA ASP A 93 -2.79 13.03 6.74
C ASP A 93 -2.18 12.52 8.04
N LYS A 94 -2.21 13.38 9.06
CA LYS A 94 -1.80 13.04 10.42
C LYS A 94 -2.95 12.46 11.24
N SER A 95 -4.15 12.39 10.67
CA SER A 95 -5.29 11.83 11.37
C SER A 95 -5.07 10.34 11.62
N LYS A 96 -5.67 9.87 12.71
CA LYS A 96 -5.70 8.45 13.07
C LYS A 96 -7.07 7.85 12.83
N HIS A 97 -7.75 8.33 11.78
CA HIS A 97 -9.09 7.86 11.46
C HIS A 97 -9.04 6.48 10.85
N ASP A 98 -9.93 5.62 11.33
CA ASP A 98 -10.11 4.27 10.83
C ASP A 98 -11.26 4.21 9.83
N TRP A 99 -11.19 3.22 8.96
CA TRP A 99 -12.29 2.88 8.08
C TRP A 99 -13.48 2.33 8.87
N LYS A 100 -14.69 2.71 8.45
CA LYS A 100 -15.92 2.24 9.09
C LYS A 100 -16.87 1.59 8.09
N LEU A 101 -17.49 0.49 8.47
CA LEU A 101 -18.63 -0.09 7.77
C LEU A 101 -19.92 0.54 8.29
N ARG A 102 -20.73 1.10 7.41
CA ARG A 102 -22.09 1.57 7.73
C ARG A 102 -23.12 0.56 7.25
N GLN A 103 -24.02 0.17 8.15
CA GLN A 103 -25.12 -0.77 7.92
C GLN A 103 -26.41 -0.14 8.49
N GLY A 104 -27.25 0.43 7.63
CA GLY A 104 -28.36 1.28 8.10
C GLY A 104 -27.82 2.46 8.91
N ASP A 105 -28.34 2.64 10.13
CA ASP A 105 -27.94 3.71 11.04
C ASP A 105 -26.72 3.38 11.92
N SER A 106 -26.20 2.15 11.82
CA SER A 106 -25.05 1.71 12.63
C SER A 106 -23.72 1.89 11.90
N GLU A 107 -22.69 2.30 12.64
CA GLU A 107 -21.30 2.38 12.17
C GLU A 107 -20.39 1.44 12.98
N HIS A 108 -19.53 0.73 12.27
CA HIS A 108 -18.62 -0.25 12.86
C HIS A 108 -17.19 -0.04 12.37
N GLY A 109 -16.23 0.11 13.29
CA GLY A 109 -14.82 0.18 12.95
C GLY A 109 -14.33 -1.14 12.32
N MET A 110 -13.48 -1.02 11.29
CA MET A 110 -12.92 -2.15 10.56
C MET A 110 -11.46 -2.38 10.93
N LYS A 111 -11.11 -3.63 11.28
CA LYS A 111 -9.70 -4.04 11.38
C LYS A 111 -9.15 -4.32 9.99
N THR A 112 -7.95 -3.84 9.72
CA THR A 112 -7.30 -3.87 8.41
C THR A 112 -6.12 -4.85 8.42
N ARG A 113 -5.97 -5.59 7.31
CA ARG A 113 -4.82 -6.47 7.07
C ARG A 113 -4.33 -6.28 5.65
N TYR A 114 -3.07 -5.86 5.51
CA TYR A 114 -2.43 -5.80 4.20
C TYR A 114 -2.24 -7.20 3.61
N LEU A 115 -2.69 -7.38 2.37
CA LEU A 115 -2.59 -8.64 1.63
C LEU A 115 -1.44 -8.64 0.62
N GLY A 116 -0.95 -7.46 0.22
CA GLY A 116 0.17 -7.33 -0.69
C GLY A 116 -0.05 -6.29 -1.77
N CYS A 117 0.97 -6.17 -2.62
CA CYS A 117 0.98 -5.32 -3.80
C CYS A 117 1.49 -6.14 -4.98
N THR A 118 0.83 -5.98 -6.12
CA THR A 118 1.19 -6.60 -7.40
C THR A 118 1.35 -5.51 -8.44
N GLU A 119 2.34 -5.65 -9.32
CA GLU A 119 2.46 -4.81 -10.51
C GLU A 119 1.54 -5.34 -11.62
N GLY A 120 0.75 -4.45 -12.21
CA GLY A 120 -0.07 -4.71 -13.39
C GLY A 120 0.33 -3.81 -14.54
N LYS A 121 -0.31 -3.97 -15.70
CA LYS A 121 -0.03 -3.13 -16.87
C LYS A 121 -0.40 -1.66 -16.59
N GLY A 122 0.60 -0.83 -16.33
CA GLY A 122 0.45 0.61 -16.10
C GLY A 122 -0.01 1.02 -14.69
N TYR A 123 -0.07 0.08 -13.73
CA TYR A 123 -0.46 0.40 -12.35
C TYR A 123 0.18 -0.54 -11.32
N PHE A 124 0.34 -0.06 -10.09
CA PHE A 124 0.49 -0.90 -8.91
C PHE A 124 -0.89 -1.17 -8.31
N LYS A 125 -1.17 -2.41 -7.94
CA LYS A 125 -2.40 -2.79 -7.24
C LYS A 125 -2.10 -3.22 -5.82
N PHE A 126 -2.62 -2.46 -4.87
CA PHE A 126 -2.61 -2.82 -3.46
C PHE A 126 -3.89 -3.57 -3.09
N SER A 127 -3.80 -4.45 -2.11
CA SER A 127 -4.94 -5.19 -1.60
C SER A 127 -4.90 -5.30 -0.09
N TRP A 128 -6.06 -5.11 0.53
CA TRP A 128 -6.26 -5.25 1.96
C TRP A 128 -7.55 -6.03 2.25
N GLU A 129 -7.55 -6.73 3.37
CA GLU A 129 -8.75 -7.31 3.97
C GLU A 129 -9.20 -6.45 5.14
N PHE A 130 -10.52 -6.26 5.22
CA PHE A 130 -11.20 -5.46 6.21
C PHE A 130 -12.14 -6.37 7.00
N ARG A 131 -12.05 -6.35 8.33
CA ARG A 131 -12.75 -7.29 9.21
C ARG A 131 -13.55 -6.59 10.29
N HIS A 132 -14.79 -7.03 10.50
CA HIS A 132 -15.60 -6.69 11.67
C HIS A 132 -16.48 -7.90 12.05
N GLY A 133 -16.26 -8.47 13.24
CA GLY A 133 -16.86 -9.76 13.61
C GLY A 133 -16.55 -10.85 12.58
N SER A 134 -17.59 -11.49 12.03
CA SER A 134 -17.47 -12.47 10.94
C SER A 134 -17.42 -11.85 9.54
N ARG A 135 -17.67 -10.54 9.39
CA ARG A 135 -17.65 -9.86 8.09
C ARG A 135 -16.22 -9.70 7.59
N ARG A 136 -16.03 -9.95 6.30
CA ARG A 136 -14.78 -9.74 5.56
C ARG A 136 -15.09 -8.97 4.28
N LEU A 137 -14.42 -7.86 4.10
CA LEU A 137 -14.43 -7.09 2.86
C LEU A 137 -13.02 -7.07 2.28
N LYS A 138 -12.91 -6.89 0.98
CA LYS A 138 -11.62 -6.72 0.30
C LYS A 138 -11.56 -5.34 -0.32
N LEU A 139 -10.60 -4.53 0.10
CA LEU A 139 -10.27 -3.28 -0.57
C LEU A 139 -9.15 -3.54 -1.58
N SER A 140 -9.34 -3.10 -2.82
CA SER A 140 -8.30 -3.01 -3.83
C SER A 140 -8.10 -1.56 -4.21
N GLU A 141 -6.84 -1.13 -4.31
CA GLU A 141 -6.47 0.19 -4.81
C GLU A 141 -5.55 0.03 -6.01
N ARG A 142 -5.80 0.79 -7.08
CA ARG A 142 -4.88 0.94 -8.21
C ARG A 142 -4.26 2.31 -8.19
N VAL A 143 -2.94 2.30 -8.34
CA VAL A 143 -2.10 3.48 -8.45
C VAL A 143 -1.48 3.48 -9.84
N PRO A 144 -1.79 4.45 -10.70
CA PRO A 144 -1.12 4.58 -11.99
C PRO A 144 0.40 4.64 -11.78
N ILE A 145 1.14 3.92 -12.63
CA ILE A 145 2.59 3.98 -12.63
C ILE A 145 3.07 5.33 -13.19
N ASP A 146 2.41 5.80 -14.25
CA ASP A 146 2.72 7.04 -14.93
C ASP A 146 1.71 8.14 -14.57
N GLY A 147 2.11 9.39 -14.84
CA GLY A 147 1.28 10.58 -14.65
C GLY A 147 1.75 11.50 -13.53
N ASP A 148 1.27 12.73 -13.60
CA ASP A 148 1.61 13.85 -12.71
C ASP A 148 0.49 14.18 -11.71
N ARG A 149 -0.70 13.60 -11.90
CA ARG A 149 -1.88 13.80 -11.05
C ARG A 149 -1.99 12.74 -9.97
N ILE A 150 -2.42 13.15 -8.79
CA ILE A 150 -2.65 12.26 -7.66
C ILE A 150 -3.97 11.48 -7.81
N VAL A 151 -4.04 10.56 -8.77
CA VAL A 151 -5.25 9.79 -9.09
C VAL A 151 -5.15 8.37 -8.54
N ARG A 152 -6.24 7.87 -7.98
CA ARG A 152 -6.40 6.51 -7.47
C ARG A 152 -7.68 5.89 -7.94
N GLU A 153 -7.69 4.57 -8.08
CA GLU A 153 -8.94 3.83 -8.24
C GLU A 153 -9.12 2.92 -7.04
N LEU A 154 -10.24 3.04 -6.33
CA LEU A 154 -10.56 2.21 -5.18
C LEU A 154 -11.76 1.31 -5.49
N ARG A 155 -11.71 0.06 -5.05
CA ARG A 155 -12.83 -0.87 -5.14
C ARG A 155 -12.92 -1.66 -3.85
N VAL A 156 -14.13 -1.76 -3.30
CA VAL A 156 -14.43 -2.62 -2.16
C VAL A 156 -15.33 -3.77 -2.61
N GLU A 157 -14.96 -5.01 -2.27
CA GLU A 157 -15.73 -6.22 -2.54
C GLU A 157 -16.28 -6.79 -1.23
N GLY A 158 -17.46 -7.43 -1.29
CA GLY A 158 -18.08 -8.11 -0.14
C GLY A 158 -19.14 -7.29 0.62
N LEU A 159 -19.42 -6.05 0.19
CA LEU A 159 -20.54 -5.26 0.71
C LEU A 159 -21.88 -5.91 0.31
N LYS A 160 -22.82 -5.96 1.25
CA LYS A 160 -24.23 -6.31 0.99
C LYS A 160 -25.01 -5.08 0.51
N SER A 161 -26.23 -5.31 0.01
CA SER A 161 -27.15 -4.24 -0.38
C SER A 161 -27.36 -3.27 0.80
N GLY A 162 -27.30 -1.97 0.52
CA GLY A 162 -27.43 -0.90 1.52
C GLY A 162 -26.19 -0.65 2.40
N GLU A 163 -25.15 -1.48 2.32
CA GLU A 163 -23.91 -1.26 3.07
C GLU A 163 -22.97 -0.29 2.34
N THR A 164 -22.22 0.50 3.10
CA THR A 164 -21.15 1.35 2.57
C THR A 164 -19.89 1.28 3.43
N LEU A 165 -18.73 1.41 2.80
CA LEU A 165 -17.45 1.52 3.50
C LEU A 165 -17.04 3.00 3.53
N GLN A 166 -17.08 3.62 4.70
CA GLN A 166 -16.72 5.02 4.92
C GLN A 166 -15.19 5.18 4.88
N LEU A 167 -14.73 6.17 4.10
CA LEU A 167 -13.32 6.50 3.99
C LEU A 167 -12.83 7.17 5.29
N PRO A 168 -11.57 6.94 5.70
CA PRO A 168 -11.02 7.49 6.92
C PRO A 168 -10.75 8.99 6.84
N THR A 169 -10.60 9.53 5.63
CA THR A 169 -10.34 10.94 5.39
C THR A 169 -11.34 11.53 4.41
N GLN A 170 -11.71 12.78 4.63
CA GLN A 170 -12.58 13.56 3.73
C GLN A 170 -11.82 14.20 2.57
N ALA A 171 -10.50 13.97 2.48
CA ALA A 171 -9.66 14.54 1.43
C ALA A 171 -9.96 13.99 0.03
N TRP A 172 -10.59 12.82 -0.07
CA TRP A 172 -10.87 12.18 -1.35
C TRP A 172 -11.97 12.89 -2.12
N LYS A 173 -11.67 13.20 -3.38
CA LYS A 173 -12.63 13.79 -4.33
C LYS A 173 -12.71 12.96 -5.60
N THR A 174 -13.83 13.01 -6.30
CA THR A 174 -13.90 12.56 -7.69
C THR A 174 -13.13 13.53 -8.61
N PRO A 175 -12.83 13.14 -9.87
CA PRO A 175 -12.13 14.03 -10.81
C PRO A 175 -12.86 15.33 -11.15
N ASP A 176 -14.19 15.39 -11.00
CA ASP A 176 -15.02 16.59 -11.11
C ASP A 176 -15.09 17.40 -9.80
N GLY A 177 -14.31 17.01 -8.78
CA GLY A 177 -14.12 17.77 -7.54
C GLY A 177 -15.13 17.51 -6.43
N LYS A 178 -16.04 16.55 -6.58
CA LYS A 178 -17.03 16.21 -5.53
C LYS A 178 -16.40 15.39 -4.43
N SER A 179 -16.66 15.75 -3.18
CA SER A 179 -16.19 14.99 -2.03
C SER A 179 -16.78 13.58 -2.01
N VAL A 180 -15.96 12.59 -1.69
CA VAL A 180 -16.37 11.19 -1.52
C VAL A 180 -16.02 10.76 -0.11
N ASN A 181 -17.05 10.43 0.68
CA ASN A 181 -16.91 9.94 2.05
C ASN A 181 -17.17 8.44 2.18
N ALA A 182 -17.67 7.78 1.14
CA ALA A 182 -18.04 6.37 1.18
C ALA A 182 -17.82 5.65 -0.16
N LEU A 183 -17.46 4.37 -0.09
CA LEU A 183 -17.43 3.44 -1.23
C LEU A 183 -18.66 2.52 -1.19
N SER A 184 -19.22 2.23 -2.37
CA SER A 184 -20.42 1.39 -2.51
C SER A 184 -20.38 0.49 -3.76
N ASN A 185 -21.26 -0.51 -3.83
CA ASN A 185 -21.63 -1.22 -5.08
C ASN A 185 -20.50 -1.96 -5.84
N SER A 186 -19.40 -2.33 -5.20
CA SER A 186 -18.30 -3.11 -5.82
C SER A 186 -17.75 -2.56 -7.15
N LYS A 187 -17.96 -1.28 -7.44
CA LYS A 187 -17.42 -0.59 -8.62
C LYS A 187 -16.06 0.05 -8.27
N TRP A 188 -15.29 0.36 -9.31
CA TRP A 188 -14.09 1.20 -9.15
C TRP A 188 -14.50 2.67 -9.03
N PHE A 189 -14.03 3.32 -7.98
CA PHE A 189 -14.15 4.75 -7.75
C PHE A 189 -12.82 5.40 -8.10
N ARG A 190 -12.82 6.25 -9.12
CA ARG A 190 -11.67 7.08 -9.42
C ARG A 190 -11.68 8.29 -8.49
N LEU A 191 -10.66 8.40 -7.64
CA LEU A 191 -10.53 9.44 -6.63
C LEU A 191 -9.21 10.22 -6.82
N VAL A 192 -9.18 11.43 -6.29
CA VAL A 192 -8.06 12.35 -6.33
C VAL A 192 -7.82 12.86 -4.91
N LEU A 193 -6.56 12.96 -4.49
CA LEU A 193 -6.18 13.72 -3.30
C LEU A 193 -5.79 15.15 -3.70
N PRO A 194 -6.00 16.13 -2.82
CA PRO A 194 -5.58 17.52 -3.05
C PRO A 194 -4.07 17.67 -3.26
#